data_AF-A0A6J0Z622-F1
#
_entry.id   AF-A0A6J0Z622-F1
#
_cell.length_a   1.000
_cell.length_b   1.000
_cell.length_c   1.000
_cell.angle_alpha   90.00
_cell.angle_beta   90.00
_cell.angle_gamma   90.00
#
_symmetry.space_group_name_H-M   'P 1'
#
loop_
_entity.id
_entity.type
_entity.pdbx_description
1 polymer ?
#
loop_
_entity_poly.entity_id
_entity_poly.type
_entity_poly.pdbx_seq_one_letter_code
_entity_poly.pdbx_strand_id
1 'polypeptide(L)'
;MMKGALLVLVLLVTRELTFKTSEVEACPVFYEGLSAVILGLPDKALNETLDAIDANEDEKRVIGKIRDCFTEAGPENRFNNLKFKASIIFSNDCIGYKLSSVVNALIGFVSSLLSLVG
;
A
#
# COMPACT_ATOMS: atom_id res chain seq x y z
N MET A 1 -0.16 -15.12 23.51
CA MET A 1 -0.20 -15.97 22.30
C MET A 1 -0.02 -15.07 21.08
N MET A 2 1.21 -14.81 20.59
CA MET A 2 1.44 -13.99 19.38
C MET A 2 2.62 -14.49 18.52
N LYS A 3 3.18 -15.67 18.84
CA LYS A 3 4.35 -16.21 18.16
C LYS A 3 4.04 -16.73 16.74
N GLY A 4 2.79 -17.14 16.50
CA GLY A 4 2.36 -17.69 15.21
C GLY A 4 2.31 -16.65 14.09
N ALA A 5 1.74 -15.47 14.33
CA ALA A 5 1.61 -14.42 13.32
C ALA A 5 2.97 -13.85 12.86
N LEU A 6 3.90 -13.67 13.80
CA LEU A 6 5.29 -13.28 13.51
C LEU A 6 6.02 -14.33 12.66
N LEU A 7 5.79 -15.62 12.92
CA LEU A 7 6.36 -16.71 12.14
C LEU A 7 5.82 -16.74 10.70
N VAL A 8 4.51 -16.54 10.53
CA VAL A 8 3.88 -16.48 9.19
C VAL A 8 4.39 -15.27 8.40
N LEU A 9 4.53 -14.10 9.04
CA LEU A 9 5.12 -12.90 8.42
C LEU A 9 6.58 -13.12 8.04
N VAL A 10 7.38 -13.72 8.93
CA VAL A 10 8.78 -14.06 8.63
C VAL A 10 8.85 -15.03 7.46
N LEU A 11 8.04 -16.09 7.43
CA LEU A 11 8.04 -17.07 6.34
C LEU A 11 7.54 -16.51 4.99
N LEU A 12 6.62 -15.54 5.01
CA LEU A 12 6.20 -14.76 3.84
C LEU A 12 7.32 -13.84 3.33
N VAL A 13 8.07 -13.21 4.24
CA VAL A 13 9.19 -12.32 3.90
C VAL A 13 10.44 -13.09 3.47
N THR A 14 10.74 -14.23 4.10
CA THR A 14 11.90 -15.09 3.79
C THR A 14 11.67 -16.04 2.63
N ARG A 15 10.45 -16.06 2.06
CA ARG A 15 10.07 -16.90 0.90
C ARG A 15 10.18 -18.42 1.15
N GLU A 16 10.21 -18.88 2.40
CA GLU A 16 10.19 -20.33 2.67
C GLU A 16 8.80 -20.95 2.43
N LEU A 17 7.74 -20.13 2.40
CA LEU A 17 6.38 -20.51 1.99
C LEU A 17 6.06 -20.04 0.55
N THR A 18 7.01 -20.14 -0.39
CA THR A 18 6.74 -19.71 -1.78
C THR A 18 5.74 -20.66 -2.43
N PHE A 19 4.46 -20.29 -2.44
CA PHE A 19 3.51 -20.83 -3.38
C PHE A 19 4.01 -20.50 -4.79
N LYS A 20 3.99 -21.49 -5.67
CA LYS A 20 4.38 -21.37 -7.07
C LYS A 20 3.33 -20.53 -7.79
N THR A 21 3.40 -19.22 -7.64
CA THR A 21 2.48 -18.27 -8.26
C THR A 21 3.12 -17.78 -9.56
N SER A 22 3.00 -18.58 -10.61
CA SER A 22 3.05 -18.04 -11.97
C SER A 22 1.90 -17.06 -12.11
N GLU A 23 2.22 -15.79 -12.32
CA GLU A 23 1.29 -14.64 -12.34
C GLU A 23 0.68 -14.33 -10.97
N VAL A 24 1.49 -13.75 -10.09
CA VAL A 24 0.97 -13.06 -8.89
C VAL A 24 0.39 -11.75 -9.40
N GLU A 25 -0.92 -11.67 -9.57
CA GLU A 25 -1.59 -10.38 -9.40
C GLU A 25 -1.12 -9.86 -8.04
N ALA A 26 -0.33 -8.78 -8.08
CA ALA A 26 0.07 -8.05 -6.89
C ALA A 26 -1.15 -7.91 -5.97
N CYS A 27 -1.01 -8.09 -4.65
CA CYS A 27 -2.15 -8.06 -3.71
C CYS A 27 -2.91 -6.72 -3.85
N PRO A 28 -4.09 -6.67 -4.52
CA PRO A 28 -4.73 -5.40 -4.87
C PRO A 28 -5.09 -4.60 -3.62
N VAL A 29 -5.59 -5.30 -2.61
CA VAL A 29 -6.00 -4.74 -1.32
C VAL A 29 -4.81 -4.14 -0.56
N PHE A 30 -3.61 -4.71 -0.69
CA PHE A 30 -2.40 -4.13 -0.11
C PHE A 30 -2.08 -2.77 -0.73
N TYR A 31 -2.15 -2.65 -2.06
CA TYR A 31 -1.84 -1.39 -2.74
C TYR A 31 -2.91 -0.34 -2.53
N GLU A 32 -4.18 -0.74 -2.46
CA GLU A 32 -5.27 0.15 -2.08
C GLU A 32 -5.07 0.70 -0.66
N GLY A 33 -4.79 -0.17 0.32
CA GLY A 33 -4.55 0.25 1.70
C GLY A 33 -3.30 1.11 1.85
N LEU A 34 -2.21 0.74 1.18
CA LEU A 34 -0.97 1.53 1.14
C LEU A 34 -1.21 2.92 0.56
N SER A 35 -1.95 3.00 -0.54
CA SER A 35 -2.30 4.27 -1.19
C SER A 35 -3.20 5.11 -0.29
N ALA A 36 -4.20 4.50 0.35
CA ALA A 36 -5.10 5.19 1.27
C ALA A 36 -4.34 5.83 2.44
N VAL A 37 -3.35 5.12 2.99
CA VAL A 37 -2.48 5.63 4.05
C VAL A 37 -1.58 6.76 3.56
N ILE A 38 -0.83 6.56 2.47
CA ILE A 38 0.12 7.56 1.96
C ILE A 38 -0.58 8.84 1.51
N LEU A 39 -1.74 8.70 0.86
CA LEU A 39 -2.52 9.83 0.37
C LEU A 39 -3.30 10.53 1.48
N GLY A 40 -3.39 9.93 2.68
CA GLY A 40 -4.18 10.49 3.77
C GLY A 40 -5.67 10.52 3.44
N LEU A 41 -6.21 9.44 2.87
CA LEU A 41 -7.63 9.36 2.51
C LEU A 41 -8.53 9.42 3.77
N PRO A 42 -9.80 9.88 3.62
CA PRO A 42 -10.74 9.92 4.73
C PRO A 42 -10.88 8.56 5.43
N ASP A 43 -11.13 8.58 6.75
CA ASP A 43 -11.35 7.37 7.58
C ASP A 43 -12.31 6.38 6.94
N LYS A 44 -13.41 6.86 6.35
CA LYS A 44 -14.40 6.02 5.70
C LYS A 44 -13.78 5.18 4.57
N ALA A 45 -13.00 5.79 3.68
CA ALA A 45 -12.39 5.11 2.55
C ALA A 45 -11.30 4.13 3.01
N LEU A 46 -10.51 4.52 4.01
CA LEU A 46 -9.51 3.62 4.61
C LEU A 46 -10.18 2.41 5.27
N ASN A 47 -11.26 2.63 6.03
CA ASN A 47 -11.98 1.56 6.70
C ASN A 47 -12.68 0.61 5.72
N GLU A 48 -13.22 1.10 4.60
CA GLU A 48 -13.77 0.24 3.54
C GLU A 48 -12.71 -0.75 3.01
N THR A 49 -11.47 -0.31 2.80
CA THR A 49 -10.37 -1.19 2.42
C THR A 49 -9.97 -2.17 3.53
N LEU A 50 -10.03 -1.75 4.78
CA LEU A 50 -9.69 -2.60 5.93
C LEU A 50 -10.79 -3.62 6.25
N ASP A 51 -12.05 -3.28 6.01
CA ASP A 51 -13.19 -4.18 6.13
C ASP A 51 -13.10 -5.31 5.08
N ALA A 52 -12.55 -5.03 3.89
CA ALA A 52 -12.33 -6.04 2.86
C ALA A 52 -11.35 -7.16 3.26
N ILE A 53 -10.59 -6.98 4.35
CA ILE A 53 -9.68 -7.97 4.94
C ILE A 53 -10.07 -8.38 6.35
N ASP A 54 -11.33 -8.11 6.75
CA ASP A 54 -11.87 -8.41 8.07
C ASP A 54 -11.02 -7.81 9.22
N ALA A 55 -10.45 -6.62 9.00
CA ALA A 55 -9.62 -5.96 10.02
C ALA A 55 -10.43 -5.63 11.27
N ASN A 56 -9.88 -5.94 12.44
CA ASN A 56 -10.51 -5.60 13.71
C ASN A 56 -10.30 -4.12 14.10
N GLU A 57 -10.99 -3.68 15.14
CA GLU A 57 -10.97 -2.28 15.59
C GLU A 57 -9.57 -1.80 16.04
N ASP A 58 -8.74 -2.69 16.59
CA ASP A 58 -7.37 -2.33 16.98
C ASP A 58 -6.47 -2.19 15.75
N GLU A 59 -6.62 -3.04 14.74
CA GLU A 59 -5.91 -2.93 13.46
C GLU A 59 -6.28 -1.65 12.72
N LYS A 60 -7.58 -1.33 12.64
CA LYS A 60 -8.07 -0.06 12.07
C LYS A 60 -7.49 1.14 12.79
N ARG A 61 -7.47 1.11 14.13
CA ARG A 61 -6.88 2.18 14.95
C ARG A 61 -5.40 2.37 14.67
N VAL A 62 -4.63 1.29 14.55
CA VAL A 62 -3.19 1.36 14.27
C VAL A 62 -2.94 1.92 12.88
N ILE A 63 -3.66 1.44 11.86
CA ILE A 63 -3.49 1.90 10.48
C ILE A 63 -3.95 3.36 10.32
N GLY A 64 -5.03 3.75 11.00
CA GLY A 64 -5.48 5.14 11.10
C GLY A 64 -4.38 6.06 11.64
N LYS A 65 -3.67 5.67 12.71
CA LYS A 65 -2.53 6.45 13.23
C LYS A 65 -1.39 6.58 12.22
N ILE A 66 -1.10 5.55 11.44
CA ILE A 66 -0.06 5.62 10.39
C ILE A 66 -0.50 6.63 9.31
N ARG A 67 -1.76 6.59 8.89
CA ARG A 67 -2.31 7.58 7.96
C ARG A 67 -2.24 9.00 8.54
N ASP A 68 -2.54 9.18 9.82
CA ASP A 68 -2.48 10.48 10.47
C ASP A 68 -1.05 11.04 10.43
N CYS A 69 -0.03 10.21 10.67
CA CYS A 69 1.38 10.63 10.51
C CYS A 69 1.69 11.13 9.09
N PHE A 70 1.15 10.48 8.05
CA PHE A 70 1.31 10.97 6.68
C PHE A 70 0.58 12.29 6.45
N THR A 71 -0.60 12.46 7.04
CA THR A 71 -1.40 13.67 6.90
C THR A 71 -0.72 14.85 7.60
N GLU A 72 -0.21 14.64 8.81
CA GLU A 72 0.55 15.61 9.61
C GLU A 72 1.88 16.01 8.97
N ALA A 73 2.54 15.09 8.25
CA ALA A 73 3.79 15.38 7.55
C ALA A 73 3.62 16.37 6.38
N GLY A 74 2.38 16.64 5.95
CA GLY A 74 2.08 17.60 4.90
C GLY A 74 2.13 17.01 3.47
N PRO A 75 1.55 17.73 2.50
CA PRO A 75 1.34 17.23 1.14
C PRO A 75 2.63 16.94 0.37
N GLU A 76 3.68 17.76 0.54
CA GLU A 76 4.97 17.56 -0.15
C GLU A 76 5.66 16.26 0.28
N ASN A 77 5.69 15.99 1.59
CA ASN A 77 6.30 14.77 2.13
C ASN A 77 5.52 13.51 1.71
N ARG A 78 4.18 13.58 1.68
CA ARG A 78 3.34 12.50 1.13
C ARG A 78 3.66 12.21 -0.33
N PHE A 79 3.79 13.26 -1.14
CA PHE A 79 4.13 13.15 -2.55
C PHE A 79 5.51 12.53 -2.78
N ASN A 80 6.51 12.99 -2.02
CA ASN A 80 7.86 12.42 -2.10
C ASN A 80 7.88 10.94 -1.66
N ASN A 81 7.11 10.57 -0.64
CA ASN A 81 6.97 9.17 -0.24
C ASN A 81 6.31 8.33 -1.34
N LEU A 82 5.24 8.84 -1.97
CA LEU A 82 4.56 8.15 -3.08
C LEU A 82 5.53 7.88 -4.23
N LYS A 83 6.34 8.87 -4.62
CA LYS A 83 7.40 8.71 -5.64
C LYS A 83 8.42 7.63 -5.26
N PHE A 84 8.88 7.64 -4.02
CA PHE A 84 9.82 6.65 -3.51
C PHE A 84 9.22 5.24 -3.50
N LYS A 85 7.96 5.08 -3.10
CA LYS A 85 7.27 3.78 -3.15
C LYS A 85 7.07 3.30 -4.58
N ALA A 86 6.68 4.21 -5.49
CA ALA A 86 6.57 3.91 -6.89
C ALA A 86 7.91 3.41 -7.48
N SER A 87 9.03 4.07 -7.19
CA SER A 87 10.33 3.63 -7.72
C SER A 87 10.73 2.23 -7.27
N ILE A 88 10.35 1.82 -6.04
CA ILE A 88 10.53 0.44 -5.57
C ILE A 88 9.65 -0.52 -6.35
N ILE A 89 8.35 -0.22 -6.48
CA ILE A 89 7.37 -1.07 -7.19
C ILE A 89 7.76 -1.25 -8.66
N PHE A 90 8.31 -0.21 -9.29
CA PHE A 90 8.75 -0.23 -10.68
C PHE A 90 10.20 -0.65 -10.88
N SER A 91 10.95 -0.96 -9.81
CA SER A 91 12.32 -1.47 -9.91
C SER A 91 12.35 -2.83 -10.59
N ASN A 92 13.45 -3.14 -11.28
CA ASN A 92 13.63 -4.41 -12.00
C ASN A 92 13.39 -5.64 -11.13
N ASP A 93 13.65 -5.53 -9.82
CA ASP A 93 13.45 -6.61 -8.85
C ASP A 93 11.97 -6.89 -8.56
N CYS A 94 11.07 -5.94 -8.85
CA CYS A 94 9.64 -6.01 -8.58
C CYS A 94 8.77 -6.07 -9.86
N ILE A 95 9.36 -5.98 -11.06
CA ILE A 95 8.62 -5.90 -12.33
C ILE A 95 7.72 -7.11 -12.59
N GLY A 96 8.07 -8.31 -12.12
CA GLY A 96 7.27 -9.53 -12.30
C GLY A 96 5.99 -9.61 -11.45
N TYR A 97 5.77 -8.65 -10.56
CA TYR A 97 4.67 -8.63 -9.58
C TYR A 97 3.75 -7.41 -9.75
N LYS A 98 3.67 -6.83 -10.95
CA LYS A 98 2.90 -5.61 -11.23
C LYS A 98 1.40 -5.92 -11.41
N LEU A 99 0.53 -5.17 -10.73
CA LEU A 99 -0.87 -5.01 -11.13
C LEU A 99 -0.98 -3.87 -12.13
N SER A 100 -1.35 -4.17 -13.38
CA SER A 100 -1.54 -3.14 -14.42
C SER A 100 -2.54 -2.05 -14.00
N SER A 101 -3.56 -2.40 -13.21
CA SER A 101 -4.58 -1.48 -12.71
C SER A 101 -4.04 -0.45 -11.71
N VAL A 102 -3.23 -0.88 -10.73
CA VAL A 102 -2.58 0.00 -9.74
C VAL A 102 -1.58 0.93 -10.40
N VAL A 103 -0.84 0.43 -11.39
CA VAL A 103 0.08 1.21 -12.23
C VAL A 103 -0.67 2.33 -12.94
N ASN A 104 -1.81 2.04 -13.55
CA ASN A 104 -2.60 3.03 -14.27
C ASN A 104 -3.26 4.05 -13.32
N ALA A 105 -3.74 3.62 -12.15
CA ALA A 105 -4.32 4.52 -11.15
C ALA A 105 -3.28 5.46 -10.55
N LEU A 106 -2.09 4.96 -10.19
CA LEU A 106 -0.99 5.77 -9.66
C LEU A 106 -0.43 6.75 -10.71
N ILE A 107 -0.25 6.29 -11.95
CA ILE A 107 0.20 7.16 -13.06
C ILE A 107 -0.86 8.23 -13.35
N GLY A 108 -2.14 7.87 -13.38
CA GLY A 108 -3.24 8.80 -13.57
C GLY A 108 -3.26 9.87 -12.47
N PHE A 109 -3.15 9.45 -11.22
CA PHE A 109 -3.13 10.36 -10.06
C PHE A 109 -1.92 11.30 -10.07
N VAL A 110 -0.72 10.77 -10.36
CA VAL A 110 0.51 11.58 -10.49
C VAL A 110 0.40 12.55 -11.67
N SER A 111 -0.14 12.13 -12.81
CA SER A 111 -0.29 12.99 -14.00
C SER A 111 -1.31 14.11 -13.77
N SER A 112 -2.45 13.82 -13.16
CA SER A 112 -3.47 14.83 -12.85
C SER A 112 -2.97 15.88 -11.86
N LEU A 113 -2.13 15.48 -10.89
CA LEU A 113 -1.56 16.43 -9.93
C LEU A 113 -0.41 17.24 -10.51
N LEU A 114 0.42 16.66 -11.39
CA LEU A 114 1.43 17.42 -12.13
C LEU A 114 0.80 18.48 -13.04
N SER A 115 -0.38 18.22 -13.61
CA SER A 115 -1.14 19.22 -14.38
C SER A 115 -1.80 20.32 -13.54
N LEU A 116 -1.88 20.18 -12.21
CA LEU A 116 -2.36 21.25 -11.31
C LEU A 116 -1.26 22.21 -10.87
N VAL A 117 0.02 21.85 -11.07
CA VAL A 117 1.20 22.63 -10.69
C VAL A 117 1.88 23.26 -11.92
N GLY A 118 1.38 22.98 -13.13
CA GLY A 118 1.85 23.52 -14.40
C GLY A 118 0.99 24.66 -14.93
#